data_AF-A0A7S0IQU2-F1
#
_entry.id   AF-A0A7S0IQU2-F1
#
_cell.length_a   1.000
_cell.length_b   1.000
_cell.length_c   1.000
_cell.angle_alpha   90.00
_cell.angle_beta   90.00
_cell.angle_gamma   90.00
#
_symmetry.space_group_name_H-M   'P 1'
#
loop_
_entity.id
_entity.type
_entity.pdbx_description
1 polymer ?
#
loop_
_entity_poly.entity_id
_entity_poly.type
_entity_poly.pdbx_seq_one_letter_code
_entity_poly.pdbx_strand_id
1 'polypeptide(L)'
;MNDEVSVLHYQTLTALPSALDELTANQENLNSIADWCTSTYLLPGETRSRTQELAKNYAKDALITVAHHMCSSGANLTKALQLQATELEHVDAMVTLIENRLSYQKANLGHSATTLQLAHRELQPKVSEAVTLPEEEPMQEVGLRTGDGKLDFNALDQLGELPSSQPIAPPSQPPPFLGSAQPSHPQPPPPPPPS
;
A
#
# COMPACT_ATOMS: atom_id res chain seq x y z
N MET A 1 -6.07 21.14 -12.31
CA MET A 1 -6.67 20.03 -13.07
C MET A 1 -7.15 20.43 -14.47
N ASN A 2 -8.36 20.96 -14.71
CA ASN A 2 -8.78 21.29 -16.10
C ASN A 2 -7.85 22.29 -16.81
N ASP A 3 -7.25 23.23 -16.07
CA ASP A 3 -6.35 24.23 -16.62
C ASP A 3 -4.96 23.65 -16.96
N GLU A 4 -4.42 22.79 -16.09
CA GLU A 4 -3.11 22.14 -16.30
C GLU A 4 -3.13 21.15 -17.47
N VAL A 5 -4.19 20.35 -17.59
CA VAL A 5 -4.38 19.46 -18.74
C VAL A 5 -4.52 20.27 -20.04
N SER A 6 -5.20 21.42 -19.99
CA SER A 6 -5.31 22.32 -21.15
C SER A 6 -3.95 22.92 -21.54
N VAL A 7 -3.14 23.31 -20.55
CA VAL A 7 -1.78 23.82 -20.76
C VAL A 7 -0.88 22.73 -21.33
N LEU A 8 -0.93 21.51 -20.81
CA LEU A 8 -0.17 20.37 -21.32
C LEU A 8 -0.57 20.04 -22.75
N HIS A 9 -1.87 20.02 -23.04
CA HIS A 9 -2.40 19.78 -24.38
C HIS A 9 -1.90 20.84 -25.38
N TYR A 10 -1.98 22.12 -25.01
CA TYR A 10 -1.44 23.21 -25.82
C TYR A 10 0.07 23.07 -26.03
N GLN A 11 0.83 22.72 -24.98
CA GLN A 11 2.27 22.56 -25.08
C GLN A 11 2.66 21.40 -26.01
N THR A 12 2.00 20.26 -25.89
CA THR A 12 2.32 19.07 -26.67
C THR A 12 1.84 19.16 -28.12
N LEU A 13 0.65 19.72 -28.37
CA LEU A 13 0.05 19.73 -29.71
C LEU A 13 0.32 21.00 -30.51
N THR A 14 0.70 22.10 -29.87
CA THR A 14 0.86 23.39 -30.54
C THR A 14 2.25 23.97 -30.32
N ALA A 15 2.64 24.23 -29.07
CA ALA A 15 3.86 24.99 -28.81
C ALA A 15 5.15 24.24 -29.19
N LEU A 16 5.27 22.94 -28.85
CA LEU A 16 6.44 22.13 -29.21
C LEU A 16 6.55 21.91 -30.73
N PRO A 17 5.48 21.44 -31.42
CA PRO A 17 5.52 21.26 -32.87
C PRO A 17 5.85 22.57 -33.61
N SER A 18 5.21 23.68 -33.23
CA SER A 18 5.49 24.99 -33.84
C SER A 18 6.95 25.42 -33.65
N ALA A 19 7.52 25.21 -32.45
CA ALA A 19 8.93 25.54 -32.20
C ALA A 19 9.89 24.66 -33.01
N LEU A 20 9.55 23.39 -33.23
CA LEU A 20 10.33 22.48 -34.08
C LEU A 20 10.23 22.85 -35.56
N ASP A 21 9.04 23.24 -36.03
CA ASP A 21 8.82 23.72 -37.39
C ASP A 21 9.62 25.01 -37.64
N GLU A 22 9.60 25.96 -36.69
CA GLU A 22 10.40 27.18 -36.76
C GLU A 22 11.90 26.90 -36.77
N LEU A 23 12.37 25.92 -35.99
CA LEU A 23 13.78 25.52 -35.99
C LEU A 23 14.19 24.89 -37.33
N THR A 24 13.30 24.07 -37.91
CA THR A 24 13.52 23.45 -39.23
C THR A 24 13.52 24.49 -40.34
N ALA A 25 12.57 25.43 -40.33
CA ALA A 25 12.53 26.54 -41.27
C ALA A 25 13.78 27.44 -41.14
N ASN A 26 14.27 27.66 -39.91
CA ASN A 26 15.51 28.39 -39.68
C ASN A 26 16.71 27.64 -40.29
N GLN A 27 16.80 26.33 -40.11
CA GLN A 27 17.84 25.51 -40.74
C GLN A 27 17.86 25.67 -42.28
N GLU A 28 16.70 25.59 -42.94
CA GLU A 28 16.60 25.78 -44.40
C GLU A 28 17.02 27.19 -44.83
N ASN A 29 16.64 28.21 -44.07
CA ASN A 29 17.03 29.59 -44.32
C ASN A 29 18.55 29.77 -44.17
N LEU A 30 19.16 29.21 -43.12
CA LEU A 30 20.61 29.30 -42.92
C LEU A 30 21.40 28.61 -44.02
N ASN A 31 20.92 27.48 -44.54
CA ASN A 31 21.51 26.84 -45.71
C ASN A 31 21.43 27.75 -46.93
N SER A 32 20.27 28.37 -47.17
CA SER A 32 20.08 29.32 -48.28
C SER A 32 20.99 30.54 -48.17
N ILE A 33 21.15 31.09 -46.96
CA ILE A 33 22.07 32.22 -46.69
C ILE A 33 23.53 31.79 -46.90
N ALA A 34 23.91 30.59 -46.48
CA ALA A 34 25.26 30.06 -46.67
C ALA A 34 25.59 29.89 -48.16
N ASP A 35 24.65 29.34 -48.94
CA ASP A 35 24.76 29.20 -50.39
C ASP A 35 24.86 30.57 -51.07
N TRP A 36 24.03 31.53 -50.67
CA TRP A 36 24.08 32.90 -51.18
C TRP A 36 25.41 33.59 -50.86
N CYS A 37 25.91 33.47 -49.63
CA CYS A 37 27.21 34.04 -49.23
C CYS A 37 28.34 33.45 -50.08
N THR A 38 28.30 32.14 -50.34
CA THR A 38 29.30 31.43 -51.14
C THR A 38 29.26 31.88 -52.61
N SER A 39 28.08 31.91 -53.21
CA SER A 39 27.90 32.34 -54.60
C SER A 39 28.33 33.80 -54.79
N THR A 40 27.90 34.69 -53.88
CA THR A 40 28.21 36.12 -53.95
C THR A 40 29.69 36.42 -53.73
N TYR A 41 30.38 35.61 -52.93
CA TYR A 41 31.83 35.76 -52.72
C TYR A 41 32.66 35.40 -53.96
N LEU A 42 32.16 34.45 -54.77
CA LEU A 42 32.81 33.99 -56.00
C LEU A 42 32.48 34.87 -57.22
N LEU A 43 31.45 35.71 -57.16
CA LEU A 43 31.05 36.58 -58.26
C LEU A 43 32.13 37.65 -58.58
N PRO A 44 32.60 37.75 -59.83
CA PRO A 44 33.52 38.82 -60.24
C PRO A 44 32.82 40.18 -60.25
N GLY A 45 33.33 41.16 -59.49
CA GLY A 45 32.86 42.56 -59.52
C GLY A 45 32.32 43.10 -58.20
N GLU A 46 32.05 42.24 -57.21
CA GLU A 46 31.62 42.66 -55.88
C GLU A 46 32.81 42.70 -54.89
N THR A 47 32.81 43.67 -53.98
CA THR A 47 33.91 43.83 -53.01
C THR A 47 33.87 42.69 -52.00
N ARG A 48 34.75 41.68 -52.14
CA ARG A 48 34.84 40.51 -51.24
C ARG A 48 34.80 40.86 -49.75
N SER A 49 35.41 41.98 -49.35
CA SER A 49 35.38 42.46 -47.96
C SER A 49 33.97 42.80 -47.47
N ARG A 50 33.10 43.34 -48.34
CA ARG A 50 31.69 43.63 -48.01
C ARG A 50 30.90 42.35 -47.84
N THR A 51 31.04 41.39 -48.74
CA THR A 51 30.38 40.08 -48.67
C THR A 51 30.80 39.33 -47.41
N GLN A 52 32.08 39.38 -47.04
CA GLN A 52 32.58 38.78 -45.81
C GLN A 52 31.95 39.42 -44.56
N GLU A 53 31.80 40.75 -44.53
CA GLU A 53 31.18 41.42 -43.39
C GLU A 53 29.69 41.11 -43.27
N LEU A 54 28.97 41.05 -44.40
CA LEU A 54 27.58 40.60 -44.44
C LEU A 54 27.44 39.15 -43.94
N ALA A 55 28.32 38.25 -44.39
CA ALA A 55 28.32 36.86 -43.95
C ALA A 55 28.54 36.73 -42.42
N LYS A 56 29.43 37.54 -41.83
CA LYS A 56 29.61 37.57 -40.37
C LYS A 56 28.35 38.04 -39.64
N ASN A 57 27.70 39.08 -40.13
CA ASN A 57 26.47 39.60 -39.54
C ASN A 57 25.35 38.56 -39.61
N TYR A 58 25.17 37.92 -40.77
CA TYR A 58 24.22 36.81 -40.90
C TYR A 58 24.56 35.64 -39.98
N ALA A 59 25.83 35.26 -39.85
CA ALA A 59 26.23 34.19 -38.94
C ALA A 59 25.96 34.54 -37.46
N LYS A 60 26.15 35.81 -37.08
CA LYS A 60 25.81 36.29 -35.73
C LYS A 60 24.31 36.24 -35.48
N ASP A 61 23.51 36.77 -36.41
CA ASP A 61 22.05 36.79 -36.28
C ASP A 61 21.48 35.37 -36.29
N ALA A 62 21.99 34.50 -37.15
CA ALA A 62 21.69 33.06 -37.19
C ALA A 62 21.93 32.40 -35.83
N LEU A 63 23.11 32.62 -35.24
CA LEU A 63 23.46 32.06 -33.95
C LEU A 63 22.51 32.53 -32.85
N ILE A 64 22.17 33.83 -32.82
CA ILE A 64 21.24 34.39 -31.84
C ILE A 64 19.85 33.77 -32.00
N THR A 65 19.32 33.71 -33.22
CA THR A 65 17.98 33.18 -33.48
C THR A 65 17.90 31.68 -33.16
N VAL A 66 18.86 30.88 -33.60
CA VAL A 66 18.89 29.43 -33.30
C VAL A 66 19.02 29.21 -31.79
N ALA A 67 19.91 29.94 -31.10
CA ALA A 67 20.04 29.82 -29.65
C ALA A 67 18.73 30.18 -28.93
N HIS A 68 18.04 31.24 -29.38
CA HIS A 68 16.74 31.62 -28.82
C HIS A 68 15.70 30.52 -29.03
N HIS A 69 15.57 29.99 -30.24
CA HIS A 69 14.61 28.93 -30.57
C HIS A 69 14.90 27.66 -29.76
N MET A 70 16.19 27.28 -29.63
CA MET A 70 16.59 26.14 -28.80
C MET A 70 16.25 26.34 -27.32
N CYS A 71 16.55 27.51 -26.76
CA CYS A 71 16.21 27.83 -25.36
C CYS A 71 14.69 27.80 -25.13
N SER A 72 13.91 28.41 -26.04
CA SER A 72 12.46 28.41 -25.97
C SER A 72 11.87 26.99 -26.06
N SER A 73 12.33 26.20 -27.03
CA SER A 73 11.90 24.81 -27.20
C SER A 73 12.27 23.95 -25.99
N GLY A 74 13.47 24.12 -25.43
CA GLY A 74 13.93 23.42 -24.24
C GLY A 74 13.11 23.75 -23.00
N ALA A 75 12.75 25.03 -22.81
CA ALA A 75 11.88 25.47 -21.73
C ALA A 75 10.46 24.88 -21.88
N ASN A 76 9.89 24.91 -23.09
CA ASN A 76 8.58 24.32 -23.36
C ASN A 76 8.55 22.81 -23.12
N LEU A 77 9.60 22.09 -23.55
CA LEU A 77 9.74 20.65 -23.31
C LEU A 77 9.84 20.33 -21.81
N THR A 78 10.68 21.06 -21.09
CA THR A 78 10.85 20.88 -19.65
C THR A 78 9.53 21.10 -18.91
N LYS A 79 8.80 22.16 -19.27
CA LYS A 79 7.49 22.44 -18.67
C LYS A 79 6.48 21.34 -19.00
N ALA A 80 6.43 20.86 -20.25
CA ALA A 80 5.53 19.75 -20.61
C ALA A 80 5.84 18.47 -19.81
N LEU A 81 7.12 18.13 -19.62
CA LEU A 81 7.54 16.98 -18.82
C LEU A 81 7.17 17.13 -17.35
N GLN A 82 7.33 18.33 -16.79
CA GLN A 82 6.92 18.61 -15.40
C GLN A 82 5.41 18.43 -15.22
N LEU A 83 4.59 18.95 -16.15
CA LEU A 83 3.13 18.75 -16.09
C LEU A 83 2.74 17.27 -16.25
N GLN A 84 3.44 16.52 -17.11
CA GLN A 84 3.19 15.08 -17.25
C GLN A 84 3.53 14.33 -15.97
N ALA A 85 4.62 14.68 -15.28
CA ALA A 85 5.00 14.08 -14.01
C ALA A 85 3.92 14.32 -12.94
N THR A 86 3.42 15.56 -12.81
CA THR A 86 2.36 15.88 -11.84
C THR A 86 1.04 15.16 -12.15
N GLU A 87 0.68 15.02 -13.43
CA GLU A 87 -0.51 14.26 -13.81
C GLU A 87 -0.36 12.77 -13.49
N LEU A 88 0.83 12.18 -13.66
CA LEU A 88 1.10 10.80 -13.26
C LEU A 88 1.02 10.59 -11.75
N GLU A 89 1.56 11.51 -10.94
CA GLU A 89 1.40 11.46 -9.49
C GLU A 89 -0.06 11.50 -9.07
N HIS A 90 -0.89 12.31 -9.75
CA HIS A 90 -2.32 12.35 -9.49
C HIS A 90 -3.02 11.03 -9.85
N VAL A 91 -2.69 10.45 -11.01
CA VAL A 91 -3.21 9.14 -11.43
C VAL A 91 -2.83 8.05 -10.43
N ASP A 92 -1.59 8.05 -9.94
CA ASP A 92 -1.12 7.10 -8.92
C ASP A 92 -1.91 7.21 -7.61
N ALA A 93 -2.16 8.45 -7.15
CA ALA A 93 -3.01 8.70 -5.98
C ALA A 93 -4.45 8.21 -6.19
N MET A 94 -5.02 8.39 -7.39
CA MET A 94 -6.35 7.87 -7.72
C MET A 94 -6.39 6.34 -7.74
N VAL A 95 -5.36 5.69 -8.31
CA VAL A 95 -5.25 4.22 -8.31
C VAL A 95 -5.18 3.70 -6.88
N THR A 96 -4.32 4.29 -6.05
CA THR A 96 -4.21 3.95 -4.62
C THR A 96 -5.55 4.09 -3.88
N LEU A 97 -6.31 5.16 -4.16
CA LEU A 97 -7.65 5.35 -3.59
C LEU A 97 -8.63 4.25 -4.02
N ILE A 98 -8.60 3.87 -5.29
CA ILE A 98 -9.44 2.79 -5.84
C ILE A 98 -9.08 1.45 -5.19
N GLU A 99 -7.79 1.14 -5.05
CA GLU A 99 -7.30 -0.07 -4.39
C GLU A 99 -7.76 -0.14 -2.92
N ASN A 100 -7.63 0.96 -2.19
CA ASN A 100 -8.10 1.05 -0.80
C ASN A 100 -9.62 0.84 -0.71
N ARG A 101 -10.40 1.44 -1.61
CA ARG A 101 -11.85 1.27 -1.65
C ARG A 101 -12.24 -0.17 -1.98
N LEU A 102 -11.54 -0.81 -2.91
CA LEU A 102 -11.76 -2.21 -3.27
C LEU A 102 -11.42 -3.16 -2.11
N SER A 103 -10.30 -2.92 -1.44
CA SER A 103 -9.90 -3.67 -0.25
C SER A 103 -10.93 -3.54 0.88
N TYR A 104 -11.41 -2.32 1.13
CA TYR A 104 -12.47 -2.06 2.10
C TYR A 104 -13.77 -2.78 1.74
N GLN A 105 -14.21 -2.72 0.48
CA GLN A 105 -15.40 -3.45 0.03
C GLN A 105 -15.25 -4.96 0.18
N LYS A 106 -14.09 -5.51 -0.18
CA LYS A 106 -13.78 -6.93 0.01
C LYS A 106 -13.83 -7.34 1.48
N ALA A 107 -13.25 -6.53 2.37
CA ALA A 107 -13.29 -6.76 3.81
C ALA A 107 -14.73 -6.68 4.36
N ASN A 108 -15.51 -5.70 3.92
CA ASN A 108 -16.89 -5.51 4.36
C ASN A 108 -17.80 -6.67 3.91
N LEU A 109 -17.63 -7.16 2.67
CA LEU A 109 -18.33 -8.35 2.17
C LEU A 109 -17.94 -9.60 2.98
N GLY A 110 -16.65 -9.76 3.29
CA GLY A 110 -16.18 -10.84 4.16
C GLY A 110 -16.81 -10.76 5.57
N HIS A 111 -16.81 -9.57 6.17
CA HIS A 111 -17.46 -9.34 7.46
C HIS A 111 -18.96 -9.67 7.41
N SER A 112 -19.70 -9.15 6.44
CA SER A 112 -21.13 -9.42 6.29
C SER A 112 -21.42 -10.92 6.15
N ALA A 113 -20.64 -11.65 5.35
CA ALA A 113 -20.77 -13.10 5.21
C ALA A 113 -20.51 -13.83 6.54
N THR A 114 -19.46 -13.45 7.27
CA THR A 114 -19.18 -14.04 8.59
C THR A 114 -20.26 -13.69 9.62
N THR A 115 -20.77 -12.46 9.64
CA THR A 115 -21.85 -12.04 10.54
C THR A 115 -23.12 -12.87 10.29
N LEU A 116 -23.48 -13.13 9.03
CA LEU A 116 -24.59 -14.01 8.69
C LEU A 116 -24.36 -15.45 9.16
N GLN A 117 -23.15 -15.98 9.01
CA GLN A 117 -22.81 -17.32 9.52
C GLN A 117 -22.88 -17.38 11.06
N LEU A 118 -22.39 -16.35 11.75
CA LEU A 118 -22.47 -16.27 13.21
C LEU A 118 -23.91 -16.07 13.70
N ALA A 119 -24.75 -15.32 12.99
CA ALA A 119 -26.15 -15.12 13.35
C ALA A 119 -26.96 -16.43 13.35
N HIS A 120 -26.59 -17.39 12.50
CA HIS A 120 -27.19 -18.72 12.46
C HIS A 120 -26.53 -19.73 13.41
N ARG A 121 -25.46 -19.34 14.11
CA ARG A 121 -24.77 -20.22 15.03
C ARG A 121 -25.52 -20.27 16.36
N GLU A 122 -26.18 -21.39 16.63
CA GLU A 122 -26.75 -21.66 17.95
C GLU A 122 -25.63 -21.72 19.00
N LEU A 123 -25.58 -20.71 19.85
CA LEU A 123 -24.73 -20.72 21.04
C LEU A 123 -25.51 -21.41 22.15
N GLN A 124 -25.08 -22.61 22.55
CA GLN A 124 -25.65 -23.23 23.73
C GLN A 124 -25.38 -22.32 24.94
N PRO A 125 -26.42 -21.91 25.67
CA PRO A 125 -26.23 -21.12 26.87
C PRO A 125 -25.37 -21.95 27.82
N LYS A 126 -24.26 -21.36 28.28
CA LYS A 126 -23.43 -21.96 29.30
C LYS A 126 -24.23 -21.87 30.60
N VAL A 127 -25.09 -22.87 30.85
CA VAL A 127 -25.80 -22.98 32.12
C VAL A 127 -24.73 -23.19 33.18
N SER A 128 -24.55 -22.20 34.05
CA SER A 128 -23.69 -22.37 35.21
C SER A 128 -24.24 -23.53 36.03
N GLU A 129 -23.37 -24.44 36.43
CA GLU A 129 -23.64 -25.65 37.21
C GLU A 129 -24.44 -25.38 38.51
N ALA A 130 -24.52 -24.13 38.95
CA ALA A 130 -25.34 -23.66 40.07
C ALA A 130 -26.87 -23.58 39.79
N VAL A 131 -27.34 -23.78 38.55
CA VAL A 131 -28.77 -23.68 38.18
C VAL A 131 -29.40 -25.04 37.82
N THR A 132 -28.59 -26.09 37.74
CA THR A 132 -29.09 -27.47 37.83
C THR A 132 -29.06 -27.88 39.28
N LEU A 133 -30.15 -27.61 40.00
CA LEU A 133 -30.45 -28.36 41.21
C LEU A 133 -30.44 -29.85 40.84
N PRO A 134 -29.58 -30.69 41.45
CA PRO A 134 -29.74 -32.12 41.35
C PRO A 134 -31.16 -32.45 41.81
N GLU A 135 -31.83 -33.27 41.02
CA GLU A 135 -33.04 -33.99 41.41
C GLU A 135 -32.90 -34.43 42.88
N GLU A 136 -33.87 -34.10 43.74
CA GLU A 136 -33.81 -34.41 45.17
C GLU A 136 -33.55 -35.92 45.37
N GLU A 137 -32.29 -36.28 45.63
CA GLU A 137 -32.02 -37.51 46.37
C GLU A 137 -32.62 -37.30 47.76
N PRO A 138 -33.40 -38.26 48.30
CA PRO A 138 -34.05 -38.08 49.58
C PRO A 138 -32.98 -37.81 50.63
N MET A 139 -32.89 -36.57 51.11
CA MET A 139 -32.07 -36.21 52.26
C MET A 139 -32.48 -37.12 53.40
N GLN A 140 -31.60 -38.05 53.74
CA GLN A 140 -31.79 -38.88 54.91
C GLN A 140 -31.59 -37.96 56.12
N GLU A 141 -32.70 -37.46 56.67
CA GLU A 141 -32.70 -36.70 57.92
C GLU A 141 -31.97 -37.55 58.97
N VAL A 142 -30.79 -37.08 59.38
CA VAL A 142 -30.08 -37.68 60.50
C VAL A 142 -30.90 -37.33 61.74
N GLY A 143 -31.70 -38.29 62.20
CA GLY A 143 -32.51 -38.16 63.39
C GLY A 143 -31.62 -38.00 64.63
N LEU A 144 -31.31 -36.77 65.02
CA LEU A 144 -30.48 -36.44 66.19
C LEU A 144 -31.18 -36.72 67.54
N ARG A 145 -32.36 -37.35 67.51
CA ARG A 145 -33.15 -37.70 68.69
C ARG A 145 -33.67 -39.12 68.54
N THR A 146 -33.43 -39.93 69.56
CA THR A 146 -34.05 -41.26 69.68
C THR A 146 -35.55 -41.09 69.94
N GLY A 147 -36.36 -42.11 69.65
CA GLY A 147 -37.83 -42.08 69.78
C GLY A 147 -38.38 -41.66 71.15
N ASP A 148 -37.57 -41.68 72.21
CA ASP A 148 -37.90 -41.18 73.55
C ASP A 148 -37.54 -39.69 73.79
N GLY A 149 -37.18 -38.95 72.74
CA GLY A 149 -36.94 -37.50 72.79
C GLY A 149 -35.60 -37.06 73.41
N LYS A 150 -34.75 -38.01 73.82
CA LYS A 150 -33.36 -37.73 74.24
C LYS A 150 -32.44 -37.60 73.03
N LEU A 151 -31.41 -36.77 73.17
CA LEU A 151 -30.39 -36.58 72.14
C LEU A 151 -29.59 -37.87 71.96
N ASP A 152 -29.47 -38.34 70.72
CA ASP A 152 -28.67 -39.50 70.39
C ASP A 152 -27.23 -39.07 70.12
N PHE A 153 -26.34 -39.32 71.08
CA PHE A 153 -24.92 -38.94 70.95
C PHE A 153 -24.13 -39.88 70.06
N ASN A 154 -24.66 -41.06 69.70
CA ASN A 154 -24.03 -41.95 68.71
C ASN A 154 -24.23 -41.44 67.27
N ALA A 155 -25.24 -40.59 67.02
CA ALA A 155 -25.44 -39.95 65.72
C ALA A 155 -24.32 -38.92 65.39
N LEU A 156 -23.60 -38.44 66.41
CA LEU A 156 -22.47 -37.51 66.25
C LEU A 156 -21.15 -38.24 65.94
N ASP A 157 -21.05 -39.53 66.20
CA ASP A 157 -19.82 -40.31 65.97
C ASP A 157 -19.56 -40.51 64.45
N GLN A 158 -20.60 -40.38 63.62
CA GLN A 158 -20.50 -40.39 62.16
C GLN A 158 -20.13 -39.01 61.56
N LEU A 159 -20.17 -37.94 62.35
CA LEU A 159 -19.78 -36.59 61.95
C LEU A 159 -18.29 -36.37 62.27
N GLY A 160 -17.42 -37.09 61.56
CA GLY A 160 -15.97 -36.99 61.76
C GLY A 160 -15.12 -37.91 60.90
N GLU A 161 -15.69 -38.95 60.31
CA GLU A 161 -14.95 -39.79 59.37
C GLU A 161 -14.87 -39.12 58.00
N LEU A 162 -13.70 -38.50 57.73
CA LEU A 162 -13.26 -38.21 56.37
C LEU A 162 -13.33 -39.50 55.54
N PRO A 163 -13.81 -39.47 54.28
CA PRO A 163 -13.85 -40.66 53.45
C PRO A 163 -12.44 -41.28 53.39
N SER A 164 -12.37 -42.51 53.87
CA SER A 164 -11.17 -43.32 53.87
C SER A 164 -10.66 -43.47 52.43
N SER A 165 -9.39 -43.13 52.26
CA SER A 165 -8.63 -43.19 51.01
C SER A 165 -8.89 -44.50 50.25
N GLN A 166 -9.61 -44.42 49.12
CA GLN A 166 -9.59 -45.50 48.14
C GLN A 166 -8.18 -45.61 47.51
N PRO A 167 -7.65 -46.83 47.32
CA PRO A 167 -6.36 -47.02 46.67
C PRO A 167 -6.44 -46.59 45.20
N ILE A 168 -5.62 -45.60 44.84
CA ILE A 168 -5.40 -45.15 43.47
C ILE A 168 -4.82 -46.33 42.67
N ALA A 169 -5.60 -46.84 41.72
CA ALA A 169 -5.10 -47.76 40.70
C ALA A 169 -4.11 -47.03 39.77
N PRO A 170 -3.03 -47.69 39.30
CA PRO A 170 -2.00 -47.06 38.49
C PRO A 170 -2.52 -46.66 37.09
N PRO A 171 -2.02 -45.56 36.50
CA PRO A 171 -2.47 -45.05 35.22
C PRO A 171 -1.97 -45.92 34.05
N SER A 172 -2.90 -46.39 33.22
CA SER A 172 -2.63 -47.00 31.92
C SER A 172 -2.00 -45.99 30.96
N GLN A 173 -0.93 -46.41 30.31
CA GLN A 173 -0.10 -45.64 29.36
C GLN A 173 -0.88 -45.04 28.17
N PRO A 174 -0.37 -43.93 27.59
CA PRO A 174 -0.79 -43.40 26.29
C PRO A 174 -0.09 -44.10 25.10
N PRO A 175 -0.72 -44.20 23.91
CA PRO A 175 -0.04 -44.54 22.66
C PRO A 175 0.71 -43.32 22.06
N PRO A 176 1.67 -43.53 21.14
CA PRO A 176 2.97 -42.87 21.17
C PRO A 176 3.06 -41.55 20.38
N PHE A 177 3.87 -40.62 20.92
CA PHE A 177 4.49 -39.52 20.18
C PHE A 177 5.71 -40.02 19.39
N LEU A 178 5.75 -39.75 18.09
CA LEU A 178 6.99 -39.61 17.34
C LEU A 178 7.47 -38.17 17.48
N GLY A 179 8.68 -38.00 18.04
CA GLY A 179 9.45 -36.75 18.00
C GLY A 179 9.80 -36.36 16.56
N SER A 180 10.21 -35.13 16.26
CA SER A 180 11.17 -34.30 17.00
C SER A 180 11.03 -32.82 16.62
N ALA A 181 10.83 -31.94 17.61
CA ALA A 181 11.00 -30.49 17.47
C ALA A 181 12.33 -30.07 18.12
N GLN A 182 13.10 -29.32 17.35
CA GLN A 182 14.47 -28.89 17.59
C GLN A 182 14.53 -27.68 18.54
N PRO A 183 15.57 -27.53 19.38
CA PRO A 183 15.71 -26.37 20.26
C PRO A 183 16.11 -25.11 19.47
N SER A 184 15.35 -24.03 19.69
CA SER A 184 15.57 -22.69 19.15
C SER A 184 16.75 -21.98 19.82
N HIS A 185 17.77 -21.66 19.04
CA HIS A 185 18.82 -20.70 19.41
C HIS A 185 18.30 -19.24 19.34
N PRO A 186 18.85 -18.31 20.13
CA PRO A 186 18.49 -16.89 20.07
C PRO A 186 18.99 -16.23 18.77
N GLN A 187 18.09 -15.56 18.05
CA GLN A 187 18.36 -14.86 16.79
C GLN A 187 18.97 -13.46 17.06
N PRO A 188 20.02 -13.03 16.33
CA PRO A 188 20.59 -11.68 16.47
C PRO A 188 19.69 -10.59 15.84
N PRO A 189 19.77 -9.33 16.30
CA PRO A 189 18.90 -8.25 15.82
C PRO A 189 19.22 -7.80 14.37
N PRO A 190 18.23 -7.26 13.64
CA PRO A 190 18.37 -6.89 12.22
C PRO A 190 19.24 -5.64 12.01
N PRO A 191 19.89 -5.50 10.84
CA PRO A 191 20.74 -4.34 10.52
C PRO A 191 19.92 -3.08 10.18
N PRO A 192 20.50 -1.87 10.38
CA PRO A 192 19.84 -0.60 10.08
C PRO A 192 19.79 -0.30 8.56
N PRO A 193 18.83 0.54 8.11
CA PRO A 193 18.60 0.83 6.70
C PRO A 193 19.73 1.69 6.08
N PRO A 194 19.98 1.56 4.77
CA PRO A 194 20.98 2.34 4.06
C PRO A 194 20.57 3.81 3.95
N SER A 195 21.57 4.69 4.02
CA SER A 195 21.48 6.14 3.79
C SER A 195 21.21 6.50 2.34
#